data_AF-A0A7Y5UN06-F1
#
_entry.id   AF-A0A7Y5UN06-F1
#
_cell.length_a   1.000
_cell.length_b   1.000
_cell.length_c   1.000
_cell.angle_alpha   90.00
_cell.angle_beta   90.00
_cell.angle_gamma   90.00
#
_symmetry.space_group_name_H-M   'P 1'
#
loop_
_entity.id
_entity.type
_entity.pdbx_description
1 polymer ?
#
loop_
_entity_poly.entity_id
_entity_poly.type
_entity_poly.pdbx_seq_one_letter_code
_entity_poly.pdbx_strand_id
1 'polypeptide(L)' 'ELADYHLAHAVRADLCRRLGRAEEARAAYRRALELVRQAPERRFLERRLAELPA' A
#
# COMPACT_ATOMS: atom_id res chain seq x y z
N GLU A 1 3.53 14.99 10.80
CA GLU A 1 3.27 14.68 9.37
C GLU A 1 3.00 13.19 9.20
N LEU A 2 1.86 12.82 8.61
CA LEU A 2 1.49 11.43 8.33
C LEU A 2 2.04 10.92 6.98
N ALA A 3 2.68 11.79 6.20
CA ALA A 3 3.21 11.50 4.86
C ALA A 3 4.48 10.63 4.85
N ASP A 4 5.23 10.60 5.97
CA ASP A 4 6.44 9.77 6.11
C ASP A 4 6.14 8.40 6.73
N TYR A 5 4.89 8.15 7.13
CA TYR A 5 4.48 6.87 7.67
C TYR A 5 4.00 5.97 6.53
N HIS A 6 4.89 5.10 6.05
CA HIS A 6 4.53 4.00 5.13
C HIS A 6 3.28 3.21 5.60
N LEU A 7 3.08 3.09 6.92
CA LEU A 7 1.89 2.50 7.52
C LEU A 7 0.59 3.25 7.18
N ALA A 8 0.61 4.58 7.15
CA ALA A 8 -0.56 5.37 6.78
C ALA A 8 -0.97 5.12 5.31
N HIS A 9 0.03 5.02 4.42
CA HIS A 9 -0.19 4.66 3.03
C HIS A 9 -0.68 3.22 2.86
N ALA A 10 -0.16 2.27 3.66
CA ALA A 10 -0.63 0.88 3.65
C ALA A 10 -2.09 0.76 4.12
N VAL A 11 -2.47 1.45 5.20
CA VAL A 11 -3.85 1.48 5.69
C VAL A 11 -4.78 2.10 4.64
N ARG A 12 -4.38 3.22 4.02
CA ARG A 12 -5.15 3.82 2.91
C ARG A 12 -5.36 2.83 1.77
N ALA A 13 -4.33 2.09 1.39
CA ALA A 13 -4.41 1.08 0.34
C ALA A 13 -5.40 -0.04 0.69
N ASP A 14 -5.32 -0.57 1.92
CA ASP A 14 -6.23 -1.61 2.40
C ASP A 14 -7.70 -1.12 2.44
N LEU A 15 -7.95 0.13 2.82
CA LEU A 15 -9.28 0.73 2.82
C LEU A 15 -9.82 0.90 1.39
N CYS A 16 -9.03 1.46 0.47
CA CYS A 16 -9.42 1.60 -0.94
C CYS A 16 -9.74 0.23 -1.57
N ARG A 17 -8.92 -0.80 -1.27
CA ARG A 17 -9.16 -2.17 -1.73
C ARG A 17 -10.50 -2.71 -1.24
N ARG A 18 -10.83 -2.53 0.03
CA ARG A 18 -12.12 -2.97 0.62
C ARG A 18 -13.32 -2.23 0.02
N LEU A 19 -13.12 -1.00 -0.45
CA LEU A 19 -14.12 -0.20 -1.14
C LEU A 19 -14.22 -0.50 -2.65
N GLY A 20 -13.45 -1.46 -3.17
CA GLY A 20 -13.41 -1.78 -4.61
C GLY A 20 -12.66 -0.76 -5.47
N ARG A 21 -11.94 0.18 -4.84
CA ARG A 21 -11.20 1.25 -5.52
C ARG A 21 -9.77 0.79 -5.83
N ALA A 22 -9.64 -0.09 -6.82
CA ALA A 22 -8.39 -0.78 -7.13
C ALA A 22 -7.23 0.18 -7.47
N GLU A 23 -7.47 1.19 -8.29
CA GLU A 23 -6.42 2.14 -8.70
C GLU A 23 -5.94 3.03 -7.54
N GLU A 24 -6.85 3.48 -6.68
CA GLU A 24 -6.48 4.21 -5.46
C GLU A 24 -5.67 3.34 -4.50
N ALA A 25 -6.04 2.06 -4.36
CA ALA A 25 -5.28 1.09 -3.56
C ALA A 25 -3.87 0.87 -4.13
N ARG A 26 -3.77 0.73 -5.46
CA ARG A 26 -2.50 0.56 -6.19
C ARG A 26 -1.56 1.74 -5.96
N ALA A 27 -2.06 2.96 -6.11
CA ALA A 27 -1.28 4.18 -5.87
C ALA A 27 -0.81 4.28 -4.41
N ALA A 28 -1.66 3.90 -3.46
CA ALA A 28 -1.33 3.93 -2.04
C ALA A 28 -0.27 2.87 -1.65
N TYR A 29 -0.35 1.64 -2.15
CA TYR A 29 0.69 0.63 -1.92
C TYR A 29 2.02 1.02 -2.54
N ARG A 30 2.04 1.59 -3.76
CA ARG A 30 3.27 2.10 -4.38
C ARG A 30 3.93 3.17 -3.52
N ARG A 31 3.15 4.11 -2.99
CA ARG A 31 3.67 5.14 -2.09
C ARG A 31 4.19 4.55 -0.77
N ALA A 32 3.53 3.53 -0.22
CA ALA A 32 4.04 2.81 0.95
C ALA A 32 5.39 2.11 0.66
N LEU A 33 5.55 1.54 -0.55
CA LEU A 33 6.78 0.88 -0.99
C LEU A 33 7.97 1.83 -1.18
N GLU A 34 7.70 3.10 -1.52
CA GLU A 34 8.74 4.14 -1.60
C GLU A 34 9.29 4.53 -0.22
N LEU A 35 8.48 4.37 0.84
CA LEU A 35 8.79 4.85 2.19
C LEU A 35 9.20 3.71 3.15
N VAL A 36 8.92 2.46 2.82
CA VAL A 36 9.25 1.30 3.65
C VAL A 36 10.76 1.04 3.64
N ARG A 37 11.35 0.87 4.82
CA ARG A 37 12.80 0.64 4.98
C ARG A 37 13.14 -0.81 5.28
N GLN A 38 12.18 -1.57 5.77
CA GLN A 38 12.36 -2.94 6.24
C GLN A 38 11.93 -3.95 5.17
N ALA A 39 12.75 -4.98 4.95
CA ALA A 39 12.52 -5.97 3.91
C ALA A 39 11.26 -6.84 4.12
N PRO A 40 10.90 -7.28 5.35
CA PRO A 40 9.67 -8.04 5.58
C PRO A 40 8.40 -7.23 5.20
N GLU A 41 8.36 -5.97 5.58
CA GLU A 41 7.26 -5.04 5.34
C GLU A 41 7.15 -4.72 3.85
N ARG A 42 8.29 -4.57 3.16
CA ARG A 42 8.30 -4.44 1.70
C ARG A 42 7.65 -5.63 1.00
N ARG A 43 8.06 -6.86 1.37
CA ARG A 43 7.48 -8.10 0.80
C ARG A 43 5.98 -8.21 1.08
N PHE A 44 5.55 -7.78 2.27
CA PHE A 44 4.13 -7.72 2.61
C PHE A 44 3.37 -6.79 1.65
N LEU A 45 3.86 -5.56 1.45
CA LEU A 45 3.22 -4.59 0.56
C LEU A 45 3.22 -5.03 -0.91
N GLU A 46 4.31 -5.65 -1.38
CA GLU A 46 4.40 -6.21 -2.75
C GLU A 46 3.36 -7.33 -2.97
N ARG A 47 3.19 -8.23 -2.01
CA ARG A 47 2.16 -9.28 -2.07
C ARG A 47 0.75 -8.69 -2.15
N ARG A 48 0.46 -7.69 -1.31
CA ARG A 48 -0.84 -7.01 -1.30
C ARG A 48 -1.15 -6.26 -2.59
N LEU A 49 -0.13 -5.66 -3.19
CA LEU A 49 -0.24 -5.00 -4.49
C LEU A 49 -0.56 -6.00 -5.62
N ALA A 50 0.01 -7.21 -5.56
CA ALA A 50 -0.23 -8.28 -6.52
C ALA A 50 -1.62 -8.94 -6.38
N GLU A 51 -2.26 -8.82 -5.21
CA GLU A 51 -3.64 -9.28 -4.98
C GLU A 51 -4.71 -8.35 -5.60
N LEU A 52 -4.32 -7.16 -6.07
CA LEU A 52 -5.25 -6.24 -6.70
C LEU A 52 -5.64 -6.72 -8.11
N PRO A 53 -6.92 -6.60 -8.51
CA PRO A 53 -7.34 -6.87 -9.88
C PRO A 53 -6.62 -5.95 -10.86
N ALA A 54 -6.47 -6.43 -12.11
CA ALA A 54 -5.86 -5.68 -13.20
C ALA A 54 -6.64 -4.39 -13.48
#